data_AF-A0A2R6F0Z1-F1
#
_entry.id   AF-A0A2R6F0Z1-F1
#
_cell.length_a   1.000
_cell.length_b   1.000
_cell.length_c   1.000
_cell.angle_alpha   90.00
_cell.angle_beta   90.00
_cell.angle_gamma   90.00
#
_symmetry.space_group_name_H-M   'P 1'
#
loop_
_entity.id
_entity.type
_entity.pdbx_description
1 polymer ?
#
loop_
_entity_poly.entity_id
_entity_poly.type
_entity_poly.pdbx_seq_one_letter_code
_entity_poly.pdbx_strand_id
1 'polypeptide(L)'
;MSLADDERAQTVQIGAILLLGTLVVSLSVYQVTSVPGQNADTEFTHNQQAQTQLREVRNAISETVATGQGRSATVALGTRYRDRIVAVNPAPPSGTLETVDLGSLTIANAAPVGEGGTANETGDFGDGSKK
;
A
#
# COMPACT_ATOMS: atom_id res chain seq x y z
N MET A 1 35.90 -22.04 58.10
CA MET A 1 35.12 -20.80 57.91
C MET A 1 35.26 -20.37 56.47
N SER A 2 34.27 -20.69 55.64
CA SER A 2 34.17 -20.25 54.25
C SER A 2 32.73 -19.79 54.04
N LEU A 3 32.54 -18.47 53.98
CA LEU A 3 31.27 -17.80 53.67
C LEU A 3 31.51 -16.53 52.84
N ALA A 4 32.71 -15.94 52.89
CA ALA A 4 33.05 -14.71 52.16
C ALA A 4 33.44 -14.93 50.67
N ASP A 5 33.60 -16.18 50.22
CA ASP A 5 33.94 -16.51 48.81
C ASP A 5 32.67 -16.69 47.94
N ASP A 6 31.55 -17.05 48.56
CA ASP A 6 30.28 -17.41 47.88
C ASP A 6 29.46 -16.16 47.46
N GLU A 7 29.62 -15.03 48.17
CA GLU A 7 28.87 -13.78 47.92
C GLU A 7 29.35 -13.00 46.68
N ARG A 8 30.59 -13.25 46.22
CA ARG A 8 31.13 -12.62 45.00
C ARG A 8 30.50 -13.19 43.73
N ALA A 9 30.19 -14.49 43.71
CA ALA A 9 29.48 -15.13 42.60
C ALA A 9 28.06 -14.56 42.45
N GLN A 10 27.40 -14.27 43.57
CA GLN A 10 26.06 -13.70 43.61
C GLN A 10 25.99 -12.27 43.03
N THR A 11 27.02 -11.44 43.28
CA THR A 11 27.10 -10.09 42.72
C THR A 11 27.24 -10.11 41.19
N VAL A 12 28.04 -11.03 40.66
CA VAL A 12 28.20 -11.23 39.21
C VAL A 12 26.88 -11.70 38.59
N GLN A 13 26.16 -12.61 39.25
CA GLN A 13 24.86 -13.10 38.78
C GLN A 13 23.80 -11.99 38.73
N ILE A 14 23.73 -11.16 39.77
CA ILE A 14 22.82 -10.00 39.82
C ILE A 14 23.18 -9.01 38.69
N GLY A 15 24.47 -8.72 38.49
CA GLY A 15 24.94 -7.88 37.39
C GLY A 15 24.56 -8.43 36.01
N ALA A 16 24.72 -9.74 35.80
CA ALA A 16 24.34 -10.41 34.55
C ALA A 16 22.84 -10.36 34.29
N ILE A 17 22.00 -10.58 35.32
CA ILE A 17 20.54 -10.49 35.21
C ILE A 17 20.12 -9.05 34.89
N LEU A 18 20.72 -8.06 35.54
CA LEU A 18 20.42 -6.65 35.27
C LEU A 18 20.82 -6.26 33.84
N LEU A 19 22.00 -6.64 33.38
CA LEU A 19 22.44 -6.39 32.00
C LEU A 19 21.54 -7.07 30.98
N LEU A 20 21.18 -8.34 31.21
CA LEU A 20 20.26 -9.07 30.35
C LEU A 20 18.87 -8.42 30.35
N GLY A 21 18.35 -8.04 31.52
CA GLY A 21 17.07 -7.36 31.67
C GLY A 21 17.05 -6.03 30.91
N THR A 22 18.09 -5.20 31.07
CA THR A 22 18.23 -3.94 30.33
C THR A 22 18.31 -4.17 28.82
N LEU A 23 19.04 -5.21 28.37
CA LEU A 23 19.11 -5.57 26.96
C LEU A 23 17.73 -5.98 26.40
N VAL A 24 16.99 -6.83 27.11
CA VAL A 24 15.65 -7.28 26.71
C VAL A 24 14.66 -6.11 26.65
N VAL A 25 14.68 -5.22 27.64
CA VAL A 25 13.85 -4.01 27.64
C VAL A 25 14.22 -3.11 26.45
N SER A 26 15.52 -2.92 26.18
CA SER A 26 15.99 -2.11 25.05
C SER A 26 15.55 -2.70 23.71
N LEU A 27 15.65 -4.02 23.54
CA LEU A 27 15.14 -4.72 22.37
C LEU A 27 13.62 -4.58 22.22
N SER A 28 12.89 -4.61 23.34
CA SER A 28 11.44 -4.42 23.35
C SER A 28 11.05 -3.02 22.86
N VAL A 29 11.74 -1.98 23.32
CA VAL A 29 11.52 -0.60 22.85
C VAL A 29 11.85 -0.46 21.36
N TYR A 30 12.92 -1.09 20.88
CA TYR A 30 13.28 -1.10 19.46
C TYR A 30 12.17 -1.72 18.60
N GLN A 31 11.59 -2.83 19.04
CA GLN A 31 10.50 -3.51 18.34
C GLN A 31 9.21 -2.68 18.32
N VAL A 32 8.93 -1.89 19.35
CA VAL A 32 7.72 -1.05 19.43
C VAL A 32 7.81 0.21 18.55
N THR A 33 9.01 0.74 18.32
CA THR A 33 9.18 2.05 17.67
C THR A 33 9.76 1.97 16.26
N SER A 34 10.86 1.26 16.09
CA SER A 34 11.64 1.27 14.85
C SER A 34 11.06 0.33 13.80
N VAL A 35 10.55 -0.83 14.23
CA VAL A 35 9.96 -1.81 13.30
C VAL A 35 8.70 -1.26 12.63
N PRO A 36 7.72 -0.68 13.36
CA PRO A 36 6.54 -0.08 12.72
C PRO A 36 6.89 1.08 11.80
N GLY A 37 7.83 1.95 12.19
CA GLY A 37 8.27 3.07 11.34
C GLY A 37 8.83 2.61 10.00
N GLN A 38 9.75 1.64 10.02
CA GLN A 38 10.33 1.08 8.79
C GLN A 38 9.30 0.34 7.91
N ASN A 39 8.30 -0.30 8.53
CA ASN A 39 7.21 -0.92 7.78
C ASN A 39 6.32 0.15 7.13
N ALA A 40 5.98 1.21 7.86
CA ALA A 40 5.18 2.32 7.36
C ALA A 40 5.84 3.00 6.16
N ASP A 41 7.16 3.21 6.19
CA ASP A 41 7.90 3.76 5.05
C ASP A 41 7.80 2.84 3.81
N THR A 42 8.00 1.54 3.99
CA THR A 42 7.91 0.54 2.91
C THR A 42 6.50 0.47 2.32
N GLU A 43 5.48 0.49 3.17
CA GLU A 43 4.07 0.46 2.79
C GLU A 43 3.64 1.76 2.11
N PHE A 44 4.15 2.90 2.56
CA PHE A 44 3.90 4.19 1.94
C PHE A 44 4.47 4.26 0.52
N THR A 45 5.72 3.80 0.31
CA THR A 45 6.30 3.69 -1.03
C THR A 45 5.49 2.77 -1.93
N HIS A 46 5.10 1.60 -1.43
CA HIS A 46 4.26 0.67 -2.20
C HIS A 46 2.90 1.29 -2.56
N ASN A 47 2.26 2.02 -1.64
CA ASN A 47 0.99 2.71 -1.90
C ASN A 47 1.13 3.75 -3.04
N GLN A 48 2.18 4.58 -2.99
CA GLN A 48 2.44 5.55 -4.05
C GLN A 48 2.71 4.88 -5.41
N GLN A 49 3.43 3.77 -5.42
CA GLN A 49 3.67 2.98 -6.63
C GLN A 49 2.37 2.42 -7.20
N ALA A 50 1.55 1.77 -6.37
CA ALA A 50 0.27 1.20 -6.78
C ALA A 50 -0.68 2.28 -7.33
N GLN A 51 -0.77 3.44 -6.69
CA GLN A 51 -1.56 4.57 -7.20
C GLN A 51 -1.09 5.04 -8.58
N THR A 52 0.22 5.14 -8.78
CA THR A 52 0.80 5.57 -10.06
C THR A 52 0.48 4.56 -11.15
N GLN A 53 0.62 3.27 -10.84
CA GLN A 53 0.31 2.18 -11.75
C GLN A 53 -1.19 2.11 -12.11
N LEU A 54 -2.10 2.40 -11.18
CA LEU A 54 -3.53 2.49 -11.49
C LEU A 54 -3.87 3.65 -12.44
N ARG A 55 -3.13 4.78 -12.35
CA ARG A 55 -3.25 5.86 -13.33
C ARG A 55 -2.77 5.41 -14.71
N GLU A 56 -1.72 4.60 -14.77
CA GLU A 56 -1.23 4.01 -16.01
C GLU A 56 -2.25 3.04 -16.63
N VAL A 57 -2.91 2.19 -15.82
CA VAL A 57 -4.03 1.35 -16.27
C VAL A 57 -5.13 2.21 -16.90
N ARG A 58 -5.55 3.29 -16.24
CA ARG A 58 -6.56 4.22 -16.78
C ARG A 58 -6.11 4.81 -18.12
N ASN A 59 -4.86 5.24 -18.23
CA ASN A 59 -4.32 5.80 -19.47
C ASN A 59 -4.28 4.74 -20.59
N ALA A 60 -3.87 3.51 -20.28
CA ALA A 60 -3.86 2.39 -21.23
C ALA A 60 -5.28 2.09 -21.74
N ILE A 61 -6.30 2.16 -20.88
CA ILE A 61 -7.72 2.02 -21.28
C ILE A 61 -8.11 3.16 -22.22
N SER A 62 -7.86 4.41 -21.85
CA SER A 62 -8.20 5.58 -22.69
C SER A 62 -7.51 5.53 -24.06
N GLU A 63 -6.25 5.11 -24.11
CA GLU A 63 -5.48 4.98 -25.34
C GLU A 63 -5.96 3.80 -26.20
N THR A 64 -6.33 2.68 -25.58
CA THR A 64 -6.94 1.53 -26.30
C THR A 64 -8.26 1.95 -26.95
N VAL A 65 -9.09 2.74 -26.26
CA VAL A 65 -10.32 3.30 -26.83
C VAL A 65 -10.04 4.25 -27.99
N ALA A 66 -9.03 5.11 -27.87
CA ALA A 66 -8.69 6.09 -28.90
C ALA A 66 -8.05 5.47 -30.16
N THR A 67 -7.23 4.43 -29.99
CA THR A 67 -6.41 3.85 -31.08
C THR A 67 -6.89 2.50 -31.57
N GLY A 68 -7.74 1.81 -30.81
CA GLY A 68 -8.13 0.41 -31.03
C GLY A 68 -7.03 -0.61 -30.76
N GLN A 69 -5.84 -0.19 -30.31
CA GLN A 69 -4.71 -1.07 -30.02
C GLN A 69 -4.65 -1.40 -28.53
N GLY A 70 -4.62 -2.69 -28.19
CA GLY A 70 -4.54 -3.13 -26.80
C GLY A 70 -3.19 -2.76 -26.16
N ARG A 71 -3.25 -2.28 -24.92
CA ARG A 71 -2.05 -1.91 -24.14
C ARG A 71 -2.00 -2.66 -22.80
N SER A 72 -0.81 -3.07 -22.40
CA SER A 72 -0.56 -3.70 -21.10
C SER A 72 -0.15 -2.67 -20.05
N ALA A 73 -0.59 -2.86 -18.82
CA ALA A 73 -0.18 -2.08 -17.64
C ALA A 73 0.06 -3.03 -16.46
N THR A 74 0.97 -2.67 -15.56
CA THR A 74 1.36 -3.52 -14.42
C THR A 74 0.95 -2.87 -13.11
N VAL A 75 0.37 -3.64 -12.20
CA VAL A 75 0.03 -3.20 -10.84
C VAL A 75 0.71 -4.10 -9.82
N ALA A 76 1.51 -3.52 -8.93
CA ALA A 76 2.08 -4.20 -7.79
C ALA A 76 1.01 -4.37 -6.71
N LEU A 77 0.78 -5.61 -6.30
CA LEU A 77 -0.24 -5.98 -5.30
C LEU A 77 0.34 -6.25 -3.92
N GLY A 78 1.66 -6.20 -3.77
CA GLY A 78 2.32 -6.51 -2.52
C GLY A 78 3.76 -5.99 -2.50
N THR A 79 4.32 -5.96 -1.30
CA THR A 79 5.70 -5.52 -1.06
C THR A 79 6.43 -6.52 -0.17
N ARG A 80 7.76 -6.43 -0.11
CA ARG A 80 8.59 -7.27 0.75
C ARG A 80 9.26 -6.39 1.81
N TYR A 81 9.10 -6.76 3.07
CA TYR A 81 9.86 -6.13 4.15
C TYR A 81 11.33 -6.57 4.07
N ARG A 82 12.24 -5.66 4.43
CA ARG A 82 13.68 -5.93 4.50
C ARG A 82 14.01 -6.96 5.59
N ASP A 83 14.96 -7.85 5.35
CA ASP A 83 15.42 -8.81 6.38
C ASP A 83 16.01 -8.10 7.60
N ARG A 84 15.65 -8.58 8.81
CA ARG A 84 16.04 -8.01 10.09
C ARG A 84 16.82 -9.04 10.92
N ILE A 85 17.89 -8.60 11.58
CA ILE A 85 18.78 -9.49 12.36
C ILE A 85 18.18 -9.88 13.72
N VAL A 86 17.41 -8.98 14.34
CA VAL A 86 16.93 -9.11 15.74
C VAL A 86 15.43 -8.91 15.93
N ALA A 87 14.70 -8.56 14.87
CA ALA A 87 13.26 -8.32 14.93
C ALA A 87 12.52 -9.21 13.94
N VAL A 88 11.27 -9.54 14.26
CA VAL A 88 10.41 -10.37 13.42
C VAL A 88 9.68 -9.49 12.40
N ASN A 89 9.79 -9.85 11.12
CA ASN A 89 8.97 -9.26 10.08
C ASN A 89 7.57 -9.88 10.09
N PRO A 90 6.51 -9.09 9.89
CA PRO A 90 5.21 -9.65 9.59
C PRO A 90 5.24 -10.39 8.25
N ALA A 91 4.23 -11.23 8.01
CA ALA A 91 4.09 -11.91 6.72
C ALA A 91 4.01 -10.88 5.58
N PRO A 92 4.59 -11.14 4.40
CA PRO A 92 4.53 -10.21 3.28
C PRO A 92 3.08 -9.88 2.92
N PRO A 93 2.72 -8.60 2.74
CA PRO A 93 1.38 -8.22 2.34
C PRO A 93 1.10 -8.67 0.90
N SER A 94 -0.12 -9.16 0.67
CA SER A 94 -0.65 -9.51 -0.65
C SER A 94 -1.97 -8.80 -0.90
N GLY A 95 -2.24 -8.48 -2.16
CA GLY A 95 -3.46 -7.83 -2.61
C GLY A 95 -4.12 -8.58 -3.78
N THR A 96 -5.37 -8.23 -4.05
CA THR A 96 -6.17 -8.79 -5.14
C THR A 96 -6.58 -7.66 -6.08
N LEU A 97 -6.51 -7.92 -7.39
CA LEU A 97 -7.06 -7.04 -8.42
C LEU A 97 -8.11 -7.82 -9.19
N GLU A 98 -9.32 -7.28 -9.23
CA GLU A 98 -10.44 -7.86 -9.96
C GLU A 98 -11.17 -6.78 -10.74
N THR A 99 -11.80 -7.20 -11.83
CA THR A 99 -12.81 -6.37 -12.50
C THR A 99 -14.16 -6.73 -11.89
N VAL A 100 -14.97 -5.72 -11.62
CA VAL A 100 -16.32 -5.90 -11.10
C VAL A 100 -17.31 -5.52 -12.18
N ASP A 101 -18.52 -6.09 -12.12
CA ASP A 101 -19.60 -5.66 -12.99
C ASP A 101 -19.94 -4.18 -12.70
N LEU A 102 -20.04 -3.38 -13.76
CA LEU A 102 -20.23 -1.94 -13.66
C LEU A 102 -21.65 -1.58 -13.18
N GLY A 103 -22.61 -2.50 -13.32
CA GLY A 103 -24.03 -2.25 -13.07
C GLY A 103 -24.64 -1.24 -14.06
N SER A 104 -25.82 -0.72 -13.74
CA SER A 104 -26.49 0.29 -14.57
C SER A 104 -25.88 1.68 -14.38
N LEU A 105 -25.22 2.21 -15.40
CA LEU A 105 -24.70 3.59 -15.42
C LEU A 105 -25.73 4.52 -16.10
N THR A 106 -26.24 5.51 -15.36
CA THR A 106 -27.11 6.56 -15.92
C THR A 106 -26.37 7.89 -15.92
N ILE A 107 -26.23 8.51 -17.09
CA ILE A 107 -25.68 9.86 -17.23
C ILE A 107 -26.86 10.83 -17.22
N ALA A 108 -26.95 11.70 -16.21
CA ALA A 108 -27.99 12.72 -16.11
C ALA A 108 -27.41 14.11 -16.46
N ASN A 109 -28.24 14.98 -17.02
CA ASN A 109 -27.89 16.36 -17.36
C ASN A 109 -26.73 16.51 -18.36
N ALA A 110 -26.55 15.54 -19.26
CA ALA A 110 -25.65 15.72 -20.40
C ALA A 110 -26.28 16.75 -21.36
N ALA A 111 -25.64 17.91 -21.51
CA ALA A 111 -26.04 18.92 -22.48
C ALA A 111 -25.10 18.87 -23.70
N PRO A 112 -25.60 18.92 -24.94
CA PRO A 112 -24.77 19.00 -26.13
C PRO A 112 -23.99 20.32 -26.14
N VAL A 113 -22.67 20.24 -26.35
CA VAL A 113 -21.82 21.42 -26.55
C VAL A 113 -21.66 21.63 -28.05
N GLY A 114 -22.25 22.71 -28.58
CA GLY A 114 -22.09 23.12 -29.97
C GLY A 114 -21.18 24.34 -30.10
N GLU A 115 -20.17 24.26 -30.95
CA GLU A 115 -19.39 25.44 -31.36
C GLU A 115 -20.10 26.10 -32.55
N GLY A 116 -20.45 27.39 -32.45
CA GLY A 116 -21.07 28.14 -33.55
C GLY A 116 -22.60 28.15 -33.62
N GLY A 117 -23.31 27.86 -32.52
CA GLY A 117 -24.77 28.06 -32.44
C GLY A 117 -25.65 26.90 -32.93
N THR A 118 -25.07 25.74 -33.23
CA THR A 118 -25.78 24.54 -33.70
C THR A 118 -26.01 23.48 -32.60
N ALA A 119 -26.10 23.88 -31.32
CA ALA A 119 -26.32 22.95 -30.19
C ALA A 119 -27.54 22.01 -30.36
N ASN A 120 -28.45 22.35 -31.28
CA ASN A 120 -29.60 21.54 -31.66
C ASN A 120 -29.26 20.29 -32.50
N GLU A 121 -28.19 20.31 -33.32
CA GLU A 121 -27.87 19.20 -34.23
C GLU A 121 -27.32 17.96 -33.50
N THR A 122 -26.56 18.16 -32.42
CA THR A 122 -26.02 17.07 -31.59
C THR A 122 -27.03 16.56 -30.54
N GLY A 123 -28.11 17.31 -30.29
CA GLY A 123 -29.15 16.97 -29.32
C GLY A 123 -29.92 15.69 -29.66
N ASP A 124 -30.15 15.42 -30.95
CA ASP A 124 -30.87 14.24 -31.47
C ASP A 124 -30.17 12.91 -31.15
N PHE A 125 -28.86 12.94 -30.87
CA PHE A 125 -28.07 11.73 -30.58
C PHE A 125 -27.88 11.48 -29.07
N GLY A 126 -28.23 12.46 -28.22
CA GLY A 126 -27.88 12.46 -26.80
C GLY A 126 -28.99 12.10 -25.83
N ASP A 127 -30.26 12.20 -26.24
CA ASP A 127 -31.41 12.02 -25.34
C ASP A 127 -31.87 10.55 -25.18
N GLY A 128 -31.24 9.62 -25.90
CA GLY A 128 -31.56 8.20 -25.84
C GLY A 128 -32.93 7.83 -26.42
N SER A 129 -33.63 8.78 -27.06
CA SER A 129 -34.84 8.50 -27.82
C SER A 129 -34.44 7.79 -29.12
N LYS A 130 -34.96 6.58 -29.33
CA LYS A 130 -34.75 5.86 -30.59
C LYS A 130 -35.58 6.52 -31.68
N LYS A 131 -35.00 6.72 -32.87
CA LYS A 131 -35.75 6.94 -34.11
C LYS A 131 -36.65 5.74 -34.42
#